data_AF-A0A3E0PB87-F1
#
_entry.id   AF-A0A3E0PB87-F1
#
_cell.length_a   1.000
_cell.length_b   1.000
_cell.length_c   1.000
_cell.angle_alpha   90.00
_cell.angle_beta   90.00
_cell.angle_gamma   90.00
#
_symmetry.space_group_name_H-M   'P 1'
#
loop_
_entity.id
_entity.type
_entity.pdbx_description
1 polymer ?
#
loop_
_entity_poly.entity_id
_entity_poly.type
_entity_poly.pdbx_seq_one_letter_code
_entity_poly.pdbx_strand_id
1 'polypeptide(L)'
;MGSLAGYWLAQGGASGRLIEIDRAPRQPARFQVDINQAGWAELSALPEIGETLARRIVESREAEGPYADLDDLERVRGIGPKTLEQIRPYLRPLPPAANVAGQ
;
A
#
# COMPACT_ATOMS: atom_id res chain seq x y z
N MET A 1 53.97 -18.58 40.78
CA MET A 1 53.83 -17.11 40.62
C MET A 1 54.53 -16.72 39.33
N GLY A 2 53.82 -16.14 38.36
CA GLY A 2 54.40 -15.78 37.06
C GLY A 2 53.37 -15.71 35.93
N SER A 3 52.46 -14.74 36.04
CA SER A 3 51.63 -14.09 35.02
C SER A 3 51.06 -14.90 33.85
N LEU A 4 49.77 -15.22 34.04
CA LEU A 4 48.74 -15.55 33.04
C LEU A 4 48.41 -14.34 32.13
N ALA A 5 49.34 -13.89 31.29
CA ALA A 5 49.14 -12.71 30.43
C ALA A 5 49.11 -13.00 28.92
N GLY A 6 49.12 -14.27 28.50
CA GLY A 6 49.23 -14.66 27.08
C GLY A 6 48.02 -15.33 26.44
N TYR A 7 46.96 -15.65 27.21
CA TYR A 7 45.83 -16.47 26.73
C TYR A 7 44.54 -15.69 26.43
N TRP A 8 44.62 -14.38 26.20
CA TRP A 8 43.50 -13.59 25.70
C TRP A 8 43.76 -13.11 24.26
N LEU A 9 43.67 -14.04 23.30
CA LEU A 9 43.69 -13.73 21.87
C LEU A 9 42.63 -14.51 21.07
N ALA A 10 41.55 -15.01 21.70
CA ALA A 10 40.62 -15.90 21.01
C ALA A 10 39.13 -15.82 21.37
N GLN A 11 38.63 -14.82 22.11
CA GLN A 11 37.19 -14.72 22.35
C GLN A 11 36.67 -13.29 22.33
N GLY A 12 35.67 -13.05 21.48
CA GLY A 12 34.72 -11.96 21.69
C GLY A 12 34.62 -10.90 20.59
N GLY A 13 34.67 -11.27 19.30
CA GLY A 13 34.26 -10.38 18.20
C GLY A 13 32.73 -10.23 18.12
N ALA A 14 32.11 -9.72 19.18
CA ALA A 14 30.78 -9.12 19.12
C ALA A 14 31.00 -7.65 19.51
N SER A 15 30.60 -6.68 18.70
CA SER A 15 29.25 -6.16 18.85
C SER A 15 28.94 -5.13 17.75
N GLY A 16 27.74 -5.25 17.19
CA GLY A 16 27.02 -4.15 16.58
C GLY A 16 27.42 -3.81 15.15
N ARG A 17 26.74 -4.42 14.16
CA ARG A 17 26.40 -3.66 12.95
C ARG A 17 25.66 -2.41 13.45
N LEU A 18 26.27 -1.25 13.31
CA LEU A 18 25.58 0.02 13.43
C LEU A 18 24.39 -0.06 12.48
N ILE A 19 23.17 -0.19 13.02
CA ILE A 19 22.00 0.25 12.28
C ILE A 19 22.14 1.76 12.30
N GLU A 20 22.90 2.29 11.35
CA GLU A 20 22.82 3.69 10.98
C GLU A 20 21.39 3.86 10.50
N ILE A 21 20.52 4.32 11.39
CA ILE A 21 19.17 4.74 11.02
C ILE A 21 19.39 6.01 10.20
N ASP A 22 19.76 5.83 8.94
CA ASP A 22 19.56 6.84 7.92
C ASP A 22 18.13 7.30 8.10
N ARG A 23 17.93 8.58 8.42
CA ARG A 23 16.58 9.15 8.46
C ARG A 23 15.98 8.89 7.10
N ALA A 24 15.09 7.90 7.04
CA ALA A 24 14.33 7.64 5.83
C ALA A 24 13.75 9.00 5.37
N PRO A 25 13.94 9.38 4.10
CA PRO A 25 13.47 10.66 3.62
C PRO A 25 11.98 10.77 3.95
N ARG A 26 11.55 11.94 4.46
CA ARG A 26 10.13 12.22 4.71
C ARG A 26 9.38 12.02 3.40
N GLN A 27 8.69 10.89 3.28
CA GLN A 27 7.82 10.66 2.14
C GLN A 27 6.65 11.65 2.27
N PRO A 28 6.39 12.50 1.27
CA PRO A 28 5.22 13.34 1.30
C PRO A 28 4.00 12.41 1.39
N ALA A 29 3.17 12.61 2.42
CA ALA A 29 1.94 11.85 2.57
C ALA A 29 1.04 12.15 1.36
N ARG A 30 0.96 11.22 0.42
CA ARG A 30 0.01 11.27 -0.69
C ARG A 30 -1.31 10.73 -0.17
N PHE A 31 -2.35 11.56 -0.21
CA PHE A 31 -3.70 11.10 0.09
C PHE A 31 -4.12 10.12 -1.01
N GLN A 32 -4.20 8.83 -0.65
CA GLN A 32 -4.62 7.77 -1.54
C GLN A 32 -5.81 7.04 -0.93
N VAL A 33 -6.78 6.71 -1.78
CA VAL A 33 -8.02 6.05 -1.39
C VAL A 33 -7.91 4.56 -1.74
N ASP A 34 -8.29 3.70 -0.81
CA ASP A 34 -8.38 2.26 -1.06
C ASP A 34 -9.74 1.94 -1.72
N ILE A 35 -9.71 1.54 -2.99
CA ILE A 35 -10.92 1.30 -3.78
C ILE A 35 -11.77 0.13 -3.29
N ASN A 36 -11.19 -0.82 -2.54
CA ASN A 36 -11.90 -1.98 -2.00
C ASN A 36 -12.43 -1.74 -0.58
N GLN A 37 -11.95 -0.71 0.12
CA GLN A 37 -12.35 -0.43 1.51
C GLN A 37 -13.09 0.90 1.68
N ALA A 38 -12.78 1.92 0.88
CA ALA A 38 -13.32 3.27 1.02
C ALA A 38 -14.84 3.30 0.84
N GLY A 39 -15.53 4.08 1.67
CA GLY A 39 -16.98 4.32 1.52
C GLY A 39 -17.28 5.28 0.36
N TRP A 40 -18.55 5.38 -0.02
CA TRP A 40 -18.96 6.27 -1.13
C TRP A 40 -18.59 7.74 -0.90
N ALA A 41 -18.63 8.23 0.35
CA ALA A 41 -18.29 9.61 0.67
C ALA A 41 -16.81 9.91 0.41
N GLU A 42 -15.92 8.98 0.77
CA GLU A 42 -14.47 9.09 0.54
C GLU A 42 -14.15 8.97 -0.96
N LEU A 43 -14.80 8.02 -1.65
CA LEU A 43 -14.65 7.87 -3.10
C LEU A 43 -15.13 9.10 -3.87
N SER A 44 -16.16 9.79 -3.38
CA SER A 44 -16.67 11.03 -4.00
C SER A 44 -15.73 12.24 -3.86
N ALA A 45 -14.64 12.11 -3.09
CA ALA A 45 -13.59 13.12 -3.02
C ALA A 45 -12.57 12.99 -4.17
N LEU A 46 -12.62 11.90 -4.95
CA LEU A 46 -11.75 11.71 -6.11
C LEU A 46 -12.18 12.62 -7.27
N PRO A 47 -11.23 13.13 -8.07
CA PRO A 47 -11.58 13.87 -9.28
C PRO A 47 -12.42 13.00 -10.22
N GLU A 48 -13.35 13.61 -10.96
CA GLU A 48 -14.29 12.92 -11.87
C GLU A 48 -15.29 11.95 -11.20
N ILE A 49 -15.16 11.63 -9.91
CA ILE A 49 -16.04 10.71 -9.19
C ILE A 49 -17.01 11.49 -8.31
N GLY A 50 -18.22 11.71 -8.83
CA GLY A 50 -19.33 12.22 -8.02
C GLY A 50 -20.00 11.12 -7.18
N GLU A 51 -20.91 11.52 -6.29
CA GLU A 51 -21.70 10.64 -5.43
C GLU A 51 -22.32 9.44 -6.16
N THR A 52 -22.89 9.65 -7.34
CA THR A 52 -23.50 8.59 -8.16
C THR A 52 -22.49 7.53 -8.60
N LEU A 53 -21.31 7.95 -9.06
CA LEU A 53 -20.26 7.00 -9.48
C LEU A 53 -19.65 6.30 -8.27
N ALA A 54 -19.41 7.04 -7.19
CA ALA A 54 -18.92 6.49 -5.94
C ALA A 54 -19.83 5.37 -5.40
N ARG A 55 -21.15 5.56 -5.41
CA ARG A 55 -22.10 4.51 -5.02
C ARG A 55 -22.03 3.29 -5.94
N ARG A 56 -21.95 3.48 -7.26
CA ARG A 56 -21.82 2.37 -8.21
C ARG A 56 -20.54 1.56 -8.02
N ILE A 57 -19.43 2.21 -7.64
CA ILE A 57 -18.18 1.51 -7.31
C ILE A 57 -18.40 0.57 -6.11
N VAL A 58 -19.06 1.05 -5.07
CA VAL A 58 -19.39 0.27 -3.87
C VAL A 58 -20.33 -0.88 -4.23
N GLU A 59 -21.43 -0.59 -4.94
CA GLU A 59 -22.38 -1.60 -5.41
C GLU A 59 -21.71 -2.67 -6.27
N SER A 60 -20.81 -2.29 -7.19
CA SER A 60 -20.13 -3.24 -8.07
C SER A 60 -19.22 -4.18 -7.28
N ARG A 61 -18.44 -3.68 -6.30
CA ARG A 61 -17.60 -4.58 -5.47
C ARG A 61 -18.40 -5.45 -4.50
N GLU A 62 -19.59 -5.01 -4.10
CA GLU A 62 -20.52 -5.81 -3.28
C GLU A 62 -21.22 -6.90 -4.12
N ALA A 63 -21.58 -6.60 -5.37
CA ALA A 63 -22.30 -7.52 -6.24
C ALA A 63 -21.39 -8.53 -6.94
N GLU A 64 -20.21 -8.11 -7.37
CA GLU A 64 -19.32 -8.89 -8.22
C GLU A 64 -17.97 -9.23 -7.56
N GLY A 65 -17.76 -8.78 -6.30
CA GLY A 65 -16.53 -9.00 -5.54
C GLY A 65 -15.49 -7.88 -5.69
N PRO A 66 -14.41 -7.90 -4.88
CA PRO A 66 -13.39 -6.85 -4.85
C PRO A 66 -12.63 -6.76 -6.19
N TYR A 67 -12.11 -5.56 -6.48
CA TYR A 67 -11.25 -5.32 -7.64
C TYR A 67 -9.87 -5.98 -7.40
N ALA A 68 -9.38 -6.72 -8.39
CA ALA A 68 -8.06 -7.36 -8.35
C ALA A 68 -6.99 -6.44 -8.97
N ASP A 69 -7.37 -5.67 -9.99
CA ASP A 69 -6.57 -4.61 -10.60
C ASP A 69 -7.35 -3.29 -10.66
N LEU A 70 -6.65 -2.16 -10.85
CA LEU A 70 -7.30 -0.88 -11.06
C LEU A 70 -8.06 -0.82 -12.39
N ASP A 71 -7.63 -1.61 -13.38
CA ASP A 71 -8.28 -1.74 -14.69
C ASP A 71 -9.70 -2.34 -14.56
N ASP A 72 -9.94 -3.14 -13.51
CA ASP A 72 -11.26 -3.73 -13.24
C ASP A 72 -12.33 -2.66 -12.95
N LEU A 73 -11.94 -1.42 -12.63
CA LEU A 73 -12.87 -0.31 -12.42
C LEU A 73 -13.65 0.05 -13.69
N GLU A 74 -13.16 -0.31 -14.88
CA GLU A 74 -13.87 -0.07 -16.14
C GLU A 74 -15.19 -0.86 -16.25
N ARG A 75 -15.40 -1.90 -15.41
CA ARG A 75 -16.70 -2.58 -15.34
C ARG A 75 -17.81 -1.69 -14.75
N VAL A 76 -17.44 -0.65 -13.99
CA VAL A 76 -18.41 0.28 -13.40
C VAL A 76 -18.92 1.22 -14.49
N ARG A 77 -20.22 1.14 -14.79
CA ARG A 77 -20.84 2.00 -15.81
C ARG A 77 -20.60 3.48 -15.52
N GLY A 78 -19.87 4.13 -16.42
CA GLY A 78 -19.50 5.54 -16.36
C GLY A 78 -18.05 5.80 -15.98
N ILE A 79 -17.29 4.75 -15.65
CA ILE A 79 -15.82 4.81 -15.56
C ILE A 79 -15.27 4.27 -16.87
N GLY A 80 -14.64 5.15 -17.65
CA GLY A 80 -13.89 4.78 -18.84
C GLY A 80 -12.39 5.03 -18.66
N PRO A 81 -11.57 4.73 -19.67
CA PRO A 81 -10.11 4.84 -19.59
C PRO A 81 -9.66 6.25 -19.19
N LYS A 82 -10.30 7.30 -19.73
CA LYS A 82 -10.02 8.68 -19.35
C LYS A 82 -10.24 8.95 -17.87
N THR A 83 -11.38 8.52 -17.32
CA THR A 83 -11.69 8.70 -15.89
C THR A 83 -10.68 7.93 -15.05
N LEU A 84 -10.38 6.70 -15.43
CA LEU A 84 -9.45 5.84 -14.74
C LEU A 84 -8.03 6.46 -14.69
N GLU A 85 -7.53 6.96 -15.81
CA GLU A 85 -6.25 7.69 -15.88
C GLU A 85 -6.19 8.89 -14.92
N GLN A 86 -7.28 9.66 -14.79
CA GLN A 86 -7.33 10.82 -13.90
C GLN A 86 -7.34 10.44 -12.42
N ILE A 87 -7.96 9.31 -12.05
CA ILE A 87 -8.07 8.90 -10.65
C ILE A 87 -6.90 8.03 -10.18
N ARG A 88 -6.22 7.29 -11.07
CA ARG A 88 -5.11 6.37 -10.74
C ARG A 88 -4.08 6.95 -9.76
N PRO A 89 -3.60 8.20 -9.88
CA PRO A 89 -2.62 8.77 -8.95
C PRO A 89 -3.09 8.86 -7.49
N TYR A 90 -4.40 8.88 -7.29
CA TYR A 90 -5.08 9.00 -6.00
C TYR A 90 -5.58 7.67 -5.45
N LEU A 91 -5.36 6.57 -6.18
CA LEU A 91 -5.74 5.24 -5.72
C LEU A 91 -4.55 4.55 -5.07
N ARG A 92 -4.83 3.82 -3.99
CA ARG A 92 -3.82 2.93 -3.41
C ARG A 92 -3.55 1.80 -4.39
N PRO A 93 -2.28 1.45 -4.67
CA PRO A 93 -1.96 0.26 -5.44
C PRO A 93 -2.59 -0.98 -4.80
N LEU A 94 -3.25 -1.79 -5.61
CA LEU A 94 -3.79 -3.06 -5.16
C LEU A 94 -2.65 -4.05 -4.94
N PRO A 95 -2.68 -4.85 -3.86
CA PRO A 95 -1.70 -5.91 -3.70
C PRO A 95 -1.82 -6.90 -4.87
N PRO A 96 -0.70 -7.44 -5.38
CA PRO A 96 -0.76 -8.49 -6.40
C PRO A 96 -1.60 -9.66 -5.86
N ALA A 97 -2.36 -10.32 -6.74
CA ALA A 97 -3.36 -11.35 -6.39
C ALA A 97 -2.83 -12.61 -5.64
N ALA A 98 -1.56 -12.62 -5.23
CA ALA A 98 -0.97 -13.63 -4.38
C ALA A 98 -0.89 -13.13 -2.92
N ASN A 99 -1.58 -13.83 -2.01
CA ASN A 99 -1.49 -13.74 -0.54
C ASN A 99 -2.63 -13.04 0.23
N VAL A 100 -3.90 -13.20 -0.19
CA VAL A 100 -5.07 -12.95 0.70
C VAL A 100 -5.64 -14.22 1.33
N ALA A 101 -5.09 -15.39 0.99
CA ALA A 101 -5.39 -16.67 1.65
C ALA A 101 -4.23 -17.04 2.59
N GLY A 102 -4.30 -16.59 3.85
CA GLY A 102 -3.39 -17.05 4.89
C GLY A 102 -2.74 -15.94 5.73
N GLN A 103 -3.55 -15.14 6.42
CA GLN A 103 -3.20 -14.55 7.72
C GLN A 103 -4.40 -14.68 8.65
#